data_AF-A0A372RMF7-F1
#
_entry.id   AF-A0A372RMF7-F1
#
_cell.length_a   1.000
_cell.length_b   1.000
_cell.length_c   1.000
_cell.angle_alpha   90.00
_cell.angle_beta   90.00
_cell.angle_gamma   90.00
#
_symmetry.space_group_name_H-M   'P 1'
#
loop_
_entity.id
_entity.type
_entity.pdbx_description
1 polymer ?
#
loop_
_entity_poly.entity_id
_entity_poly.type
_entity_poly.pdbx_seq_one_letter_code
_entity_poly.pdbx_strand_id
1 'polypeptide(L)'
;MNAASKGNIETVEYLLDHHSNPFIKNKLNENAYDVAATSQEIYICGLLEKAEREWWKGKRALPNPTSFKELADMPNFDKPYNVNDCHITVPVIVHENQRSATSFGLSLRGSLKYSSNSLLKSDFRGPWSLPDGRPTTKDEVKLPVAAISSSASTISNATASKSRNSWFWVTDWQIDMTHPRVDSQGWQYARNFEENEKNWYTSPLTNSGSWVRRRRWVRVMKRVVDVSKEGGNVLQFVSENNTQIDGVDYVKRAESIINKKSASEVDQLAQYTEAIEILLSGSKSMFLPFFFSLD
;
A
#
# COMPACT_ATOMS: atom_id res chain seq x y z
N MET A 1 2.50 -7.13 14.62
CA MET A 1 2.54 -7.71 13.26
C MET A 1 1.58 -8.89 13.12
N ASN A 2 1.78 -10.02 13.81
CA ASN A 2 0.91 -11.21 13.65
C ASN A 2 -0.58 -10.97 13.94
N ALA A 3 -0.91 -10.14 14.94
CA ALA A 3 -2.29 -9.76 15.20
C ALA A 3 -2.87 -8.88 14.07
N ALA A 4 -2.04 -8.00 13.52
CA ALA A 4 -2.40 -7.06 12.47
C ALA A 4 -2.62 -7.74 11.11
N SER A 5 -1.83 -8.77 10.75
CA SER A 5 -2.04 -9.57 9.53
C SER A 5 -3.32 -10.42 9.55
N LYS A 6 -3.85 -10.71 10.75
CA LYS A 6 -5.01 -11.59 10.95
C LYS A 6 -6.31 -10.84 11.20
N GLY A 7 -6.31 -9.50 11.11
CA GLY A 7 -7.51 -8.72 11.41
C GLY A 7 -7.93 -8.74 12.88
N ASN A 8 -7.04 -9.10 13.81
CA ASN A 8 -7.39 -9.18 15.24
C ASN A 8 -7.29 -7.79 15.89
N ILE A 9 -8.38 -7.02 15.77
CA ILE A 9 -8.50 -5.65 16.27
C ILE A 9 -8.23 -5.57 17.77
N GLU A 10 -8.86 -6.43 18.57
CA GLU A 10 -8.77 -6.40 20.04
C GLU A 10 -7.33 -6.59 20.54
N THR A 11 -6.61 -7.54 19.93
CA THR A 11 -5.20 -7.78 20.29
C THR A 11 -4.31 -6.62 19.87
N VAL A 12 -4.57 -5.99 18.72
CA VAL A 12 -3.82 -4.81 18.29
C VAL A 12 -4.05 -3.64 19.24
N GLU A 13 -5.31 -3.33 19.58
CA GLU A 13 -5.64 -2.26 20.55
C GLU A 13 -4.98 -2.54 21.91
N TYR A 14 -5.11 -3.76 22.44
CA TYR A 14 -4.46 -4.17 23.68
C TYR A 14 -2.94 -3.93 23.65
N LEU A 15 -2.25 -4.36 22.60
CA LEU A 15 -0.80 -4.18 22.46
C LEU A 15 -0.40 -2.70 22.38
N LEU A 16 -1.18 -1.88 21.67
CA LEU A 16 -0.96 -0.44 21.55
C LEU A 16 -1.20 0.30 22.86
N ASP A 17 -2.13 -0.16 23.68
CA ASP A 17 -2.39 0.36 25.02
C ASP A 17 -1.24 0.01 25.99
N HIS A 18 -0.58 -1.13 25.79
CA HIS A 18 0.61 -1.57 26.53
C HIS A 18 1.93 -1.07 25.93
N HIS A 19 1.91 0.08 25.23
CA HIS A 19 3.10 0.75 24.68
C HIS A 19 3.93 -0.06 23.68
N SER A 20 3.34 -1.02 22.97
CA SER A 20 4.05 -1.72 21.89
C SER A 20 4.47 -0.74 20.79
N ASN A 21 5.71 -0.85 20.32
CA ASN A 21 6.27 0.02 19.28
C ASN A 21 5.76 -0.39 17.88
N PRO A 22 4.98 0.46 17.18
CA PRO A 22 4.46 0.15 15.84
C PRO A 22 5.53 0.22 14.73
N PHE A 23 6.67 0.87 14.97
CA PHE A 23 7.73 1.10 13.98
C PHE A 23 8.73 -0.04 13.86
N ILE A 24 8.64 -1.08 14.71
CA ILE A 24 9.50 -2.27 14.60
C ILE A 24 9.30 -2.88 13.21
N LYS A 25 10.39 -3.24 12.54
CA LYS A 25 10.38 -3.83 11.19
C LYS A 25 10.86 -5.28 11.20
N ASN A 26 10.28 -6.10 10.33
CA ASN A 26 10.70 -7.48 10.11
C ASN A 26 11.93 -7.54 9.15
N LYS A 27 12.36 -8.75 8.79
CA LYS A 27 13.46 -8.97 7.83
C LYS A 27 13.17 -8.45 6.41
N LEU A 28 11.90 -8.22 6.09
CA LEU A 28 11.41 -7.67 4.82
C LEU A 28 11.26 -6.14 4.86
N ASN A 29 11.74 -5.49 5.93
CA ASN A 29 11.60 -4.05 6.17
C ASN A 29 10.12 -3.59 6.26
N GLU A 30 9.21 -4.50 6.61
CA GLU A 30 7.78 -4.22 6.83
C GLU A 30 7.52 -4.05 8.32
N ASN A 31 6.74 -3.04 8.68
CA ASN A 31 6.22 -2.88 10.04
C ASN A 31 4.79 -3.44 10.19
N ALA A 32 4.18 -3.27 11.36
CA ALA A 32 2.82 -3.77 11.60
C ALA A 32 1.78 -3.16 10.66
N TYR A 33 1.98 -1.90 10.24
CA TYR A 33 1.08 -1.20 9.32
C TYR A 33 1.20 -1.77 7.90
N ASP A 34 2.42 -1.98 7.40
CA ASP A 34 2.65 -2.54 6.05
C ASP A 34 2.01 -3.93 5.90
N VAL A 35 2.15 -4.75 6.96
CA VAL A 35 1.58 -6.10 7.02
C VAL A 35 0.05 -6.06 7.04
N ALA A 36 -0.55 -5.13 7.80
CA ALA A 36 -2.00 -4.92 7.80
C ALA A 36 -2.51 -4.44 6.44
N ALA A 37 -1.81 -3.48 5.82
CA ALA A 37 -2.17 -2.92 4.52
C ALA A 37 -2.13 -3.98 3.40
N THR A 38 -1.11 -4.84 3.43
CA THR A 38 -0.99 -5.98 2.50
C THR A 38 -2.12 -6.98 2.69
N SER A 39 -2.55 -7.19 3.94
CA SER A 39 -3.69 -8.06 4.28
C SER A 39 -5.05 -7.38 4.09
N GLN A 40 -5.06 -6.12 3.63
CA GLN A 40 -6.26 -5.28 3.49
C GLN A 40 -7.04 -5.06 4.79
N GLU A 41 -6.36 -5.10 5.93
CA GLU A 41 -6.92 -4.81 7.25
C GLU A 41 -6.93 -3.29 7.52
N ILE A 42 -7.77 -2.58 6.77
CA ILE A 42 -7.72 -1.11 6.66
C ILE A 42 -8.03 -0.41 7.99
N TYR A 43 -8.99 -0.93 8.76
CA TYR A 43 -9.28 -0.38 10.08
C TYR A 43 -8.06 -0.46 11.01
N ILE A 44 -7.31 -1.57 10.96
CA ILE A 44 -6.08 -1.74 11.73
C ILE A 44 -4.99 -0.77 11.27
N CYS A 45 -4.85 -0.52 9.96
CA CYS A 45 -3.95 0.54 9.46
C CYS A 45 -4.26 1.90 10.11
N GLY A 46 -5.54 2.26 10.21
CA GLY A 46 -5.97 3.50 10.86
C GLY A 46 -5.63 3.55 12.37
N LEU A 47 -5.77 2.43 13.08
CA LEU A 47 -5.38 2.33 14.49
C LEU A 47 -3.86 2.51 14.68
N LEU A 48 -3.08 1.85 13.82
CA LEU A 48 -1.61 1.92 13.85
C LEU A 48 -1.12 3.33 13.49
N GLU A 49 -1.62 3.93 12.41
CA GLU A 49 -1.29 5.31 12.03
C GLU A 49 -1.61 6.30 13.16
N LYS A 50 -2.78 6.14 13.81
CA LYS A 50 -3.14 6.99 14.95
C LYS A 50 -2.14 6.82 16.10
N ALA A 51 -1.77 5.59 16.43
CA ALA A 51 -0.76 5.33 17.46
C ALA A 51 0.60 5.93 17.11
N GLU A 52 1.05 5.77 15.86
CA GLU A 52 2.30 6.33 15.34
C GLU A 52 2.32 7.86 15.40
N ARG A 53 1.22 8.53 15.03
CA ARG A 53 1.09 9.99 15.13
C ARG A 53 1.16 10.48 16.58
N GLU A 54 0.60 9.73 17.52
CA GLU A 54 0.66 10.09 18.94
C GLU A 54 2.08 9.89 19.51
N TRP A 55 2.81 8.88 19.02
CA TRP A 55 4.26 8.75 19.28
C TRP A 55 5.04 9.92 18.70
N TRP A 56 4.75 10.30 17.45
CA TRP A 56 5.43 11.41 16.77
C TRP A 56 5.29 12.76 17.47
N LYS A 57 4.16 12.98 18.14
CA LYS A 57 3.89 14.19 18.94
C LYS A 57 4.56 14.16 20.32
N GLY A 58 5.35 13.14 20.65
CA GLY A 58 5.99 12.98 21.96
C GLY A 58 5.01 12.70 23.11
N LYS A 59 3.76 12.31 22.81
CA LYS A 59 2.76 11.97 23.85
C LYS A 59 2.98 10.60 24.46
N ARG A 60 3.84 9.80 23.84
CA ARG A 60 4.31 8.50 24.35
C ARG A 60 5.84 8.55 24.38
N ALA A 61 6.43 7.93 25.40
CA ALA A 61 7.88 7.90 25.55
C ALA A 61 8.52 7.31 24.27
N LEU A 62 9.63 7.91 23.82
CA LEU A 62 10.42 7.34 22.74
C LEU A 62 10.75 5.88 23.08
N PRO A 63 10.70 4.96 22.11
CA PRO A 63 11.14 3.60 22.36
C PRO A 63 12.60 3.70 22.81
N ASN A 64 12.96 3.10 23.94
CA ASN A 64 14.36 2.89 24.26
C ASN A 64 14.87 1.92 23.18
N PRO A 65 15.69 2.37 22.21
CA PRO A 65 16.16 1.49 21.17
C PRO A 65 17.00 0.40 21.84
N THR A 66 16.62 -0.85 21.64
CA THR A 66 17.35 -1.99 22.23
C THR A 66 18.56 -2.37 21.37
N SER A 67 18.61 -1.86 20.13
CA SER A 67 19.74 -2.03 19.23
C SER A 67 20.04 -0.78 18.40
N PHE A 68 21.29 -0.67 17.93
CA PHE A 68 21.72 0.40 17.02
C PHE A 68 20.94 0.39 15.68
N LYS A 69 20.55 -0.80 15.21
CA LYS A 69 19.74 -0.94 13.99
C LYS A 69 18.36 -0.29 14.15
N GLU A 70 17.72 -0.48 15.31
CA GLU A 70 16.43 0.16 15.61
C GLU A 70 16.55 1.69 15.65
N LEU A 71 17.67 2.22 16.16
CA LEU A 71 17.93 3.66 16.16
C LEU A 71 18.12 4.21 14.73
N ALA A 72 18.84 3.47 13.87
CA ALA A 72 19.09 3.88 12.48
C ALA A 72 17.82 3.79 11.60
N ASP A 73 16.95 2.83 11.88
CA ASP A 73 15.67 2.65 11.17
C ASP A 73 14.54 3.55 11.70
N MET A 74 14.79 4.32 12.78
CA MET A 74 13.80 5.24 13.31
C MET A 74 13.55 6.38 12.32
N PRO A 75 12.27 6.74 12.08
CA PRO A 75 11.95 7.90 11.29
C PRO A 75 12.56 9.20 11.85
N ASN A 76 12.88 10.14 10.95
CA ASN A 76 13.29 11.47 11.33
C ASN A 76 12.10 12.26 11.91
N PHE A 77 12.09 12.39 13.24
CA PHE A 77 11.05 13.09 14.00
C PHE A 77 11.03 14.62 13.81
N ASP A 78 12.07 15.22 13.22
CA ASP A 78 12.10 16.66 12.92
C ASP A 78 11.13 17.06 11.80
N LYS A 79 10.69 16.08 11.00
CA LYS A 79 9.72 16.29 9.92
C LYS A 79 8.30 15.96 10.39
N PRO A 80 7.26 16.62 9.85
CA PRO A 80 5.87 16.22 10.11
C PRO A 80 5.63 14.77 9.68
N TYR A 81 4.88 14.02 10.50
CA TYR A 81 4.52 12.63 10.18
C TYR A 81 3.84 12.54 8.82
N ASN A 82 4.38 11.68 7.96
CA ASN A 82 3.84 11.35 6.65
C ASN A 82 3.83 9.82 6.47
N VAL A 83 2.63 9.28 6.23
CA VAL A 83 2.39 7.84 6.03
C VAL A 83 3.23 7.31 4.87
N ASN A 84 3.33 8.05 3.76
CA ASN A 84 4.05 7.61 2.57
C ASN A 84 5.57 7.53 2.78
N ASP A 85 6.10 8.23 3.78
CA ASP A 85 7.52 8.16 4.11
C ASP A 85 7.80 6.98 5.05
N CYS A 86 6.89 6.73 6.00
CA CYS A 86 7.01 5.70 7.04
C CYS A 86 6.74 4.27 6.53
N HIS A 87 5.94 4.13 5.48
CA HIS A 87 5.43 2.82 5.03
C HIS A 87 5.80 2.55 3.57
N ILE A 88 5.91 1.26 3.24
CA ILE A 88 6.10 0.78 1.87
C ILE A 88 4.79 0.28 1.26
N THR A 89 3.77 -0.02 2.05
CA THR A 89 2.43 -0.40 1.57
C THR A 89 1.39 0.49 2.24
N VAL A 90 0.60 1.23 1.45
CA VAL A 90 -0.34 2.25 1.96
C VAL A 90 -1.72 2.08 1.32
N PRO A 91 -2.79 1.92 2.12
CA PRO A 91 -4.15 2.00 1.63
C PRO A 91 -4.57 3.45 1.42
N VAL A 92 -5.12 3.74 0.25
CA VAL A 92 -5.74 5.03 -0.07
C VAL A 92 -7.24 4.89 0.10
N ILE A 93 -7.85 5.79 0.88
CA ILE A 93 -9.27 5.75 1.25
C ILE A 93 -10.00 6.92 0.59
N VAL A 94 -11.15 6.64 -0.02
CA VAL A 94 -12.13 7.63 -0.50
C VAL A 94 -13.49 7.29 0.08
N HIS A 95 -14.20 8.28 0.58
CA HIS A 95 -15.57 8.15 1.06
C HIS A 95 -16.56 8.43 -0.08
N GLU A 96 -17.50 7.51 -0.29
CA GLU A 96 -18.74 7.76 -1.01
C GLU A 96 -19.80 8.24 -0.02
N ASN A 97 -20.43 9.37 -0.28
CA ASN A 97 -21.31 10.06 0.66
C ASN A 97 -22.73 10.20 0.11
N GLN A 98 -23.73 9.94 0.95
CA GLN A 98 -25.14 10.09 0.60
C GLN A 98 -25.94 10.65 1.78
N ARG A 99 -27.05 11.32 1.49
CA ARG A 99 -28.00 11.80 2.50
C ARG A 99 -29.36 11.15 2.32
N SER A 100 -30.07 10.94 3.42
CA SER A 100 -31.45 10.45 3.38
C SER A 100 -32.35 11.52 2.76
N ALA A 101 -33.11 11.17 1.73
CA ALA A 101 -34.14 12.04 1.19
C ALA A 101 -35.28 12.18 2.20
N THR A 102 -35.59 13.40 2.63
CA THR A 102 -36.80 13.67 3.41
C THR A 102 -38.00 13.52 2.49
N SER A 103 -38.67 12.37 2.56
CA SER A 103 -39.93 12.17 1.82
C SER A 103 -41.04 12.89 2.58
N PHE A 104 -41.27 14.17 2.27
CA PHE A 104 -42.49 14.84 2.72
C PHE A 104 -43.69 14.15 2.05
N GLY A 105 -44.46 13.38 2.83
CA GLY A 105 -45.87 13.09 2.52
C GLY A 105 -46.34 11.64 2.40
N LEU A 106 -45.51 10.61 2.14
CA LEU A 106 -46.07 9.31 1.67
C LEU A 106 -45.37 8.02 2.13
N SER A 107 -44.54 8.02 3.17
CA SER A 107 -43.96 6.76 3.69
C SER A 107 -43.99 6.67 5.21
N LEU A 108 -45.18 6.33 5.74
CA LEU A 108 -45.35 5.87 7.13
C LEU A 108 -44.79 4.45 7.37
N ARG A 109 -44.24 3.79 6.34
CA ARG A 109 -43.69 2.41 6.38
C ARG A 109 -42.43 2.17 5.54
N GLY A 110 -41.86 3.20 4.90
CA GLY A 110 -40.71 3.04 3.98
C GLY A 110 -39.37 3.18 4.68
N SER A 111 -38.36 2.41 4.26
CA SER A 111 -36.97 2.61 4.65
C SER A 111 -36.44 3.95 4.12
N LEU A 112 -35.51 4.56 4.85
CA LEU A 112 -34.85 5.79 4.42
C LEU A 112 -34.17 5.56 3.06
N LYS A 113 -34.55 6.35 2.05
CA LYS A 113 -33.89 6.34 0.75
C LYS A 113 -32.69 7.27 0.80
N TYR A 114 -31.52 6.75 0.45
CA TYR A 114 -30.28 7.52 0.42
C TYR A 114 -29.85 7.78 -1.02
N SER A 115 -29.40 9.00 -1.29
CA SER A 115 -28.88 9.40 -2.59
C SER A 115 -27.84 10.50 -2.43
N SER A 116 -26.88 10.56 -3.36
CA SER A 116 -25.98 11.70 -3.51
C SER A 116 -26.72 12.96 -3.95
N ASN A 117 -27.82 12.82 -4.70
CA ASN A 117 -28.65 13.96 -5.12
C ASN A 117 -29.42 14.60 -3.97
N SER A 118 -29.48 13.93 -2.81
CA SER A 118 -30.11 14.45 -1.60
C SER A 118 -29.15 15.22 -0.71
N LEU A 119 -27.87 15.34 -1.08
CA LEU A 119 -26.88 16.13 -0.36
C LEU A 119 -27.26 17.61 -0.36
N LEU A 120 -27.03 18.27 0.78
CA LEU A 120 -27.28 19.70 0.94
C LEU A 120 -26.08 20.50 0.44
N LYS A 121 -26.31 21.78 0.09
CA LYS A 121 -25.21 22.71 -0.21
C LYS A 121 -24.23 22.91 0.96
N SER A 122 -24.70 22.67 2.19
CA SER A 122 -23.88 22.68 3.41
C SER A 122 -23.01 21.43 3.58
N ASP A 123 -23.27 20.35 2.82
CA ASP A 123 -22.48 19.12 2.86
C ASP A 123 -21.22 19.29 2.00
N PHE A 124 -20.22 20.00 2.54
CA PHE A 124 -19.01 20.38 1.81
C PHE A 124 -18.21 19.20 1.27
N ARG A 125 -18.35 18.00 1.87
CA ARG A 125 -17.69 16.77 1.39
C ARG A 125 -18.20 16.32 0.02
N GLY A 126 -19.40 16.73 -0.39
CA GLY A 126 -19.99 16.30 -1.65
C GLY A 126 -20.20 14.78 -1.73
N PRO A 127 -20.49 14.23 -2.92
CA PRO A 127 -20.78 12.80 -3.10
C PRO A 127 -19.57 11.90 -2.92
N TRP A 128 -18.35 12.44 -3.08
CA TRP A 128 -17.11 11.71 -2.94
C TRP A 128 -16.06 12.62 -2.29
N SER A 129 -15.33 12.11 -1.29
CA SER A 129 -14.33 12.91 -0.56
C SER A 129 -13.20 12.08 0.03
N LEU A 130 -12.04 12.70 0.25
CA LEU A 130 -10.98 12.16 1.08
C LEU A 130 -11.39 12.09 2.56
N PRO A 131 -10.66 11.37 3.43
CA PRO A 131 -10.94 11.30 4.86
C PRO A 131 -10.96 12.67 5.55
N ASP A 132 -10.12 13.61 5.09
CA ASP A 132 -10.06 14.99 5.57
C ASP A 132 -11.22 15.87 5.10
N GLY A 133 -12.15 15.32 4.31
CA GLY A 133 -13.37 15.98 3.86
C GLY A 133 -13.21 16.75 2.55
N ARG A 134 -12.02 16.81 1.94
CA ARG A 134 -11.86 17.43 0.62
C ARG A 134 -12.62 16.63 -0.45
N PRO A 135 -13.50 17.26 -1.24
CA PRO A 135 -14.16 16.59 -2.37
C PRO A 135 -13.15 16.05 -3.37
N THR A 136 -13.35 14.81 -3.80
CA THR A 136 -12.54 14.18 -4.86
C THR A 136 -13.30 12.99 -5.44
N THR A 137 -12.98 12.55 -6.64
CA THR A 137 -13.51 11.29 -7.20
C THR A 137 -12.47 10.16 -7.17
N LYS A 138 -12.92 8.91 -7.34
CA LYS A 138 -12.02 7.74 -7.42
C LYS A 138 -10.98 7.83 -8.55
N ASP A 139 -11.33 8.53 -9.64
CA ASP A 139 -10.49 8.66 -10.83
C ASP A 139 -9.46 9.80 -10.72
N GLU A 140 -9.74 10.78 -9.86
CA GLU A 140 -8.84 11.90 -9.55
C GLU A 140 -7.70 11.49 -8.62
N VAL A 141 -7.86 10.43 -7.84
CA VAL A 141 -6.80 9.90 -6.98
C VAL A 141 -5.63 9.39 -7.82
N LYS A 142 -4.49 10.06 -7.70
CA LYS A 142 -3.23 9.67 -8.34
C LYS A 142 -2.21 9.19 -7.31
N LEU A 143 -1.29 8.35 -7.78
CA LEU A 143 -0.15 7.90 -7.00
C LEU A 143 0.74 9.10 -6.63
N PRO A 144 1.36 9.12 -5.42
CA PRO A 144 2.26 10.19 -5.02
C PRO A 144 3.41 10.33 -6.02
N VAL A 145 3.61 11.53 -6.57
CA VAL A 145 4.79 11.83 -7.38
C VAL A 145 5.83 12.44 -6.44
N ALA A 146 7.05 11.90 -6.44
CA ALA A 146 8.16 12.53 -5.74
C ALA A 146 8.32 13.96 -6.28
N ALA A 147 8.15 14.96 -5.41
CA ALA A 147 8.38 16.34 -5.80
C ALA A 147 9.84 16.45 -6.24
N ILE A 148 10.06 16.73 -7.53
CA ILE A 148 11.35 17.15 -8.03
C ILE A 148 11.62 18.46 -7.29
N SER A 149 12.58 18.47 -6.37
CA SER A 149 12.97 19.68 -5.64
C SER A 149 13.10 20.82 -6.64
N SER A 150 12.28 21.86 -6.46
CA SER A 150 12.13 23.01 -7.36
C SER A 150 13.34 23.95 -7.36
N SER A 151 14.55 23.40 -7.32
CA SER A 151 15.82 24.12 -7.22
C SER A 151 16.87 23.69 -8.25
N ALA A 152 16.51 22.89 -9.27
CA ALA A 152 17.38 22.64 -10.42
C ALA A 152 16.92 23.42 -11.66
N SER A 153 17.47 24.63 -11.75
CA SER A 153 17.87 25.37 -12.95
C SER A 153 17.28 24.96 -14.31
N THR A 154 16.70 25.98 -14.95
CA THR A 154 16.67 26.23 -16.39
C THR A 154 17.90 25.66 -17.13
N ILE A 155 17.64 25.02 -18.27
CA ILE A 155 18.56 24.59 -19.35
C ILE A 155 19.15 23.18 -19.19
N SER A 156 18.52 22.20 -19.86
CA SER A 156 19.21 21.31 -20.83
C SER A 156 18.20 20.43 -21.58
N ASN A 157 18.20 20.57 -22.90
CA ASN A 157 17.57 19.64 -23.83
C ASN A 157 18.33 18.31 -23.82
N ALA A 158 17.64 17.20 -23.52
CA ALA A 158 17.79 15.84 -24.07
C ALA A 158 17.37 14.81 -23.01
N THR A 159 16.46 13.93 -23.42
CA THR A 159 15.91 12.80 -22.64
C THR A 159 15.19 13.22 -21.36
N ALA A 160 13.86 13.39 -21.47
CA ALA A 160 12.97 13.35 -20.32
C ALA A 160 13.20 12.02 -19.59
N SER A 161 14.05 12.04 -18.56
CA SER A 161 14.15 10.96 -17.59
C SER A 161 12.76 10.86 -16.98
N LYS A 162 11.98 9.87 -17.44
CA LYS A 162 10.68 9.53 -16.87
C LYS A 162 10.86 9.52 -15.37
N SER A 163 10.25 10.47 -14.67
CA SER A 163 10.12 10.41 -13.22
C SER A 163 9.41 9.09 -12.94
N ARG A 164 10.18 8.06 -12.60
CA ARG A 164 9.62 6.76 -12.26
C ARG A 164 8.84 7.01 -10.97
N ASN A 165 7.53 6.89 -11.06
CA ASN A 165 6.70 6.88 -9.87
C ASN A 165 7.20 5.73 -9.00
N SER A 166 7.66 6.04 -7.79
CA SER A 166 8.13 5.02 -6.85
C SER A 166 6.97 4.20 -6.29
N TRP A 167 5.73 4.51 -6.65
CA TRP A 167 4.54 3.78 -6.22
C TRP A 167 3.83 3.14 -7.42
N PHE A 168 3.15 2.03 -7.15
CA PHE A 168 2.22 1.39 -8.07
C PHE A 168 0.98 0.88 -7.32
N TRP A 169 -0.14 0.79 -8.03
CA TRP A 169 -1.36 0.20 -7.48
C TRP A 169 -1.23 -1.32 -7.41
N VAL A 170 -1.51 -1.90 -6.25
CA VAL A 170 -1.53 -3.35 -6.02
C VAL A 170 -2.94 -3.91 -6.20
N THR A 171 -3.95 -3.13 -5.85
CA THR A 171 -5.36 -3.53 -5.95
C THR A 171 -6.16 -2.53 -6.78
N ASP A 172 -7.36 -2.94 -7.19
CA ASP A 172 -8.40 -2.03 -7.64
C ASP A 172 -9.22 -1.48 -6.47
N TRP A 173 -10.09 -0.52 -6.76
CA TRP A 173 -11.00 0.05 -5.77
C TRP A 173 -11.96 -1.02 -5.23
N GLN A 174 -11.94 -1.21 -3.92
CA GLN A 174 -12.77 -2.18 -3.21
C GLN A 174 -13.51 -1.50 -2.06
N ILE A 175 -14.66 -2.05 -1.65
CA ILE A 175 -15.38 -1.56 -0.48
C ILE A 175 -14.68 -2.15 0.75
N ASP A 176 -14.33 -1.29 1.69
CA ASP A 176 -13.75 -1.72 2.95
C ASP A 176 -14.81 -2.16 3.95
N MET A 177 -14.79 -3.46 4.24
CA MET A 177 -15.67 -4.15 5.19
C MET A 177 -15.01 -4.37 6.56
N THR A 178 -13.76 -3.93 6.76
CA THR A 178 -12.98 -4.20 7.98
C THR A 178 -13.34 -3.27 9.14
N HIS A 179 -14.08 -2.18 8.88
CA HIS A 179 -14.53 -1.29 9.95
C HIS A 179 -15.53 -2.02 10.85
N PRO A 180 -15.41 -1.97 12.19
CA PRO A 180 -16.42 -2.56 13.09
C PRO A 180 -17.81 -1.89 13.07
N ARG A 181 -17.97 -0.78 12.34
CA ARG A 181 -19.20 0.05 12.34
C ARG A 181 -19.76 0.26 10.94
N VAL A 182 -19.68 -0.77 10.09
CA VAL A 182 -20.34 -0.80 8.77
C VAL A 182 -21.47 -1.82 8.73
N ASP A 183 -22.47 -1.58 7.89
CA ASP A 183 -23.46 -2.60 7.53
C ASP A 183 -22.89 -3.64 6.55
N SER A 184 -23.72 -4.60 6.14
CA SER A 184 -23.37 -5.64 5.16
C SER A 184 -23.02 -5.12 3.76
N GLN A 185 -23.22 -3.83 3.50
CA GLN A 185 -22.94 -3.16 2.23
C GLN A 185 -21.79 -2.13 2.37
N GLY A 186 -21.15 -2.05 3.53
CA GLY A 186 -20.02 -1.16 3.81
C GLY A 186 -20.42 0.27 4.21
N TRP A 187 -21.70 0.53 4.50
CA TRP A 187 -22.17 1.86 4.90
C TRP A 187 -22.06 2.08 6.40
N GLN A 188 -21.67 3.29 6.76
CA GLN A 188 -21.76 3.84 8.10
C GLN A 188 -22.76 4.98 8.13
N TYR A 189 -23.49 5.16 9.22
CA TYR A 189 -24.58 6.13 9.34
C TYR A 189 -24.34 7.14 10.46
N ALA A 190 -24.61 8.41 10.23
CA ALA A 190 -24.50 9.47 11.24
C ALA A 190 -25.55 10.58 11.01
N ARG A 191 -25.63 11.55 11.93
CA ARG A 191 -26.52 12.71 11.80
C ARG A 191 -25.99 13.77 10.83
N ASN A 192 -24.67 13.85 10.70
CA ASN A 192 -23.97 14.76 9.80
C ASN A 192 -22.58 14.16 9.49
N PHE A 193 -21.88 14.71 8.50
CA PHE A 193 -20.59 14.18 8.05
C PHE A 193 -19.41 14.51 8.97
N GLU A 194 -19.56 15.50 9.87
CA GLU A 194 -18.52 15.98 10.78
C GLU A 194 -18.57 15.33 12.16
N GLU A 195 -19.51 14.40 12.32
CA GLU A 195 -19.68 13.64 13.53
C GLU A 195 -18.43 12.79 13.82
N ASN A 196 -18.03 12.73 15.10
CA ASN A 196 -16.88 11.93 15.52
C ASN A 196 -17.03 10.47 15.08
N GLU A 197 -15.95 9.81 14.67
CA GLU A 197 -15.96 8.40 14.22
C GLU A 197 -16.68 7.43 15.18
N LYS A 198 -16.66 7.71 16.49
CA LYS A 198 -17.37 6.91 17.51
C LYS A 198 -18.90 6.98 17.42
N ASN A 199 -19.42 8.07 16.85
CA ASN A 199 -20.83 8.39 16.71
C ASN A 199 -21.38 8.05 15.31
N TRP A 200 -20.63 7.25 14.55
CA TRP A 200 -21.13 6.56 13.36
C TRP A 200 -21.67 5.20 13.75
N TYR A 201 -22.74 4.74 13.11
CA TYR A 201 -23.46 3.51 13.44
C TYR A 201 -23.55 2.58 12.23
N THR A 202 -23.84 1.31 12.47
CA THR A 202 -24.11 0.31 11.42
C THR A 202 -25.49 0.46 10.81
N SER A 203 -26.40 1.19 11.45
CA SER A 203 -27.73 1.51 10.95
C SER A 203 -28.24 2.82 11.53
N PRO A 204 -29.17 3.53 10.87
CA PRO A 204 -29.81 4.69 11.47
C PRO A 204 -30.59 4.28 12.73
N LEU A 205 -30.42 5.01 13.83
CA LEU A 205 -31.11 4.75 15.10
C LEU A 205 -32.59 5.12 15.05
N THR A 206 -32.98 6.00 14.13
CA THR A 206 -34.35 6.47 13.97
C THR A 206 -34.69 6.58 12.50
N ASN A 207 -35.95 6.32 12.14
CA ASN A 207 -36.47 6.57 10.80
C ASN A 207 -36.79 8.06 10.55
N SER A 208 -36.39 8.96 11.46
CA SER A 208 -36.48 10.39 11.23
C SER A 208 -35.50 10.80 10.13
N GLY A 209 -35.87 11.76 9.29
CA GLY A 209 -35.01 12.28 8.22
C GLY A 209 -33.72 12.92 8.77
N SER A 210 -32.85 13.35 7.85
CA SER A 210 -31.54 13.97 8.11
C SER A 210 -30.42 13.02 8.57
N TRP A 211 -30.48 11.73 8.22
CA TRP A 211 -29.29 10.88 8.32
C TRP A 211 -28.40 11.08 7.10
N VAL A 212 -27.10 10.99 7.32
CA VAL A 212 -26.11 10.81 6.28
C VAL A 212 -25.54 9.41 6.38
N ARG A 213 -25.01 8.91 5.26
CA ARG A 213 -24.21 7.71 5.25
C ARG A 213 -22.95 7.89 4.42
N ARG A 214 -21.89 7.21 4.82
CA ARG A 214 -20.64 7.14 4.06
C ARG A 214 -20.20 5.70 3.87
N ARG A 215 -19.53 5.40 2.77
CA ARG A 215 -18.92 4.10 2.48
C ARG A 215 -17.47 4.28 2.10
N ARG A 216 -16.58 3.49 2.70
CA ARG A 216 -15.13 3.55 2.46
C ARG A 216 -14.79 2.72 1.25
N TRP A 217 -14.28 3.37 0.21
CA TRP A 217 -13.62 2.74 -0.93
C TRP A 217 -12.13 2.82 -0.72
N VAL A 218 -11.45 1.70 -0.92
CA VAL A 218 -10.02 1.56 -0.65
C VAL A 218 -9.31 0.99 -1.84
N ARG A 219 -8.10 1.51 -2.08
CA ARG A 219 -7.16 0.99 -3.06
C ARG A 219 -5.77 0.97 -2.46
N VAL A 220 -5.06 -0.15 -2.57
CA VAL A 220 -3.74 -0.29 -1.95
C VAL A 220 -2.65 0.04 -2.97
N MET A 221 -1.70 0.87 -2.57
CA MET A 221 -0.48 1.14 -3.32
C MET A 221 0.74 0.60 -2.58
N LYS A 222 1.78 0.24 -3.34
CA LYS A 222 3.06 -0.23 -2.80
C LYS A 222 4.21 0.51 -3.44
N ARG A 223 5.22 0.80 -2.62
CA ARG A 223 6.46 1.47 -3.04
C ARG A 223 7.38 0.43 -3.67
N VAL A 224 7.90 0.73 -4.85
CA VAL A 224 9.04 0.05 -5.46
C VAL A 224 10.24 0.32 -4.57
N VAL A 225 10.78 -0.73 -3.96
CA VAL A 225 12.03 -0.67 -3.22
C VAL A 225 13.11 -1.09 -4.20
N ASP A 226 14.01 -0.16 -4.56
CA ASP A 226 15.20 -0.51 -5.31
C ASP A 226 16.06 -1.41 -4.41
N VAL A 227 16.16 -2.69 -4.77
CA VAL A 227 17.09 -3.61 -4.14
C VAL A 227 18.49 -3.21 -4.60
N SER A 228 19.08 -2.23 -3.93
CA SER A 228 20.53 -2.02 -3.97
C SER A 228 21.19 -3.34 -3.60
N LYS A 229 22.26 -3.69 -4.33
CA LYS A 229 22.93 -5.01 -4.37
C LYS A 229 23.54 -5.51 -3.05
N GLU A 230 23.11 -5.01 -1.91
CA GLU A 230 23.51 -5.46 -0.57
C GLU A 230 22.32 -6.05 0.17
N GLY A 231 21.92 -7.26 -0.23
CA GLY A 231 20.82 -7.98 0.42
C GLY A 231 20.21 -9.02 -0.49
N GLY A 232 20.95 -10.11 -0.73
CA GLY A 232 20.47 -11.24 -1.50
C GLY A 232 19.18 -11.83 -0.92
N ASN A 233 18.24 -12.11 -1.84
CA ASN A 233 16.94 -12.74 -1.66
C ASN A 233 15.85 -11.86 -1.02
N VAL A 234 14.86 -11.46 -1.84
CA VAL A 234 13.44 -11.82 -1.68
C VAL A 234 12.63 -11.24 -2.87
N LEU A 235 11.89 -12.13 -3.54
CA LEU A 235 10.76 -11.93 -4.48
C LEU A 235 11.01 -11.20 -5.80
N GLN A 236 11.42 -12.00 -6.80
CA GLN A 236 11.24 -11.72 -8.21
C GLN A 236 9.76 -11.87 -8.59
N PHE A 237 9.00 -10.77 -8.57
CA PHE A 237 7.78 -10.70 -9.37
C PHE A 237 8.20 -10.45 -10.81
N VAL A 238 8.03 -11.47 -11.64
CA VAL A 238 8.20 -11.40 -13.09
C VAL A 238 7.13 -10.44 -13.62
N SER A 239 7.51 -9.20 -13.90
CA SER A 239 6.84 -8.44 -14.95
C SER A 239 7.63 -8.66 -16.22
N GLU A 240 7.06 -9.43 -17.14
CA GLU A 240 7.47 -9.45 -18.54
C GLU A 240 7.42 -8.01 -19.06
N ASN A 241 8.58 -7.37 -19.19
CA ASN A 241 8.99 -6.59 -20.35
C ASN A 241 10.27 -5.78 -20.06
N ASN A 242 11.28 -6.09 -20.87
CA ASN A 242 12.49 -5.31 -21.17
C ASN A 242 13.59 -5.16 -20.09
N THR A 243 14.52 -6.11 -20.18
CA THR A 243 15.97 -5.90 -20.37
C THR A 243 16.53 -4.50 -20.10
N GLN A 244 17.28 -4.37 -19.01
CA GLN A 244 18.72 -4.08 -19.03
C GLN A 244 19.24 -4.22 -17.60
N ILE A 245 19.76 -5.41 -17.26
CA ILE A 245 20.66 -5.57 -16.12
C ILE A 245 22.01 -5.96 -16.72
N ASP A 246 22.99 -5.09 -16.54
CA ASP A 246 24.39 -5.30 -16.89
C ASP A 246 25.01 -6.30 -15.90
N GLY A 247 24.67 -7.55 -16.11
CA GLY A 247 25.19 -8.74 -15.44
C GLY A 247 25.16 -9.85 -16.49
N VAL A 248 26.31 -10.51 -16.68
CA VAL A 248 26.60 -11.42 -17.81
C VAL A 248 25.38 -12.24 -18.22
N ASP A 249 24.76 -11.82 -19.33
CA ASP A 249 23.52 -12.40 -19.85
C ASP A 249 23.86 -13.71 -20.58
N TYR A 250 23.89 -14.81 -19.82
CA TYR A 250 24.18 -16.16 -20.32
C TYR A 250 23.24 -16.56 -21.45
N VAL A 251 22.00 -16.05 -21.44
CA VAL A 251 21.00 -16.27 -22.49
C VAL A 251 21.41 -15.55 -23.77
N LYS A 252 21.75 -14.25 -23.72
CA LYS A 252 22.27 -13.55 -24.90
C LYS A 252 23.56 -14.14 -25.44
N ARG A 253 24.45 -14.65 -24.57
CA ARG A 253 25.67 -15.32 -25.02
C ARG A 253 25.35 -16.62 -25.75
N ALA A 254 24.46 -17.45 -25.21
CA ALA A 254 23.99 -18.67 -25.87
C ALA A 254 23.29 -18.36 -27.22
N GLU A 255 22.44 -17.33 -27.27
CA GLU A 255 21.78 -16.88 -28.50
C GLU A 255 22.78 -16.39 -29.55
N SER A 256 23.84 -15.69 -29.13
CA SER A 256 24.89 -15.22 -30.04
C SER A 256 25.71 -16.35 -30.66
N ILE A 257 25.80 -17.49 -29.98
CA ILE A 257 26.48 -18.69 -30.47
C ILE A 257 25.58 -19.45 -31.46
N ILE A 258 24.29 -19.58 -31.15
CA ILE A 258 23.31 -20.25 -32.03
C ILE A 258 23.05 -19.44 -33.30
N ASN A 259 23.10 -18.11 -33.25
CA ASN A 259 22.87 -17.25 -34.41
C ASN A 259 24.08 -17.18 -35.38
N LYS A 260 25.21 -17.82 -35.06
CA LYS A 260 26.32 -17.96 -36.02
C LYS A 260 25.97 -19.03 -37.04
N LYS A 261 25.59 -18.61 -38.24
CA LYS A 261 25.26 -19.48 -39.38
C LYS A 261 26.44 -20.43 -39.68
N SER A 262 26.30 -21.70 -39.32
CA SER A 262 27.29 -22.76 -39.56
C SER A 262 27.00 -23.51 -40.86
N ALA A 263 28.07 -23.93 -41.53
CA ALA A 263 28.03 -24.58 -42.84
C ALA A 263 27.99 -26.13 -42.77
N SER A 264 28.07 -26.71 -41.57
CA SER A 264 28.18 -28.14 -41.31
C SER A 264 27.34 -28.54 -40.08
N GLU A 265 26.65 -29.69 -40.14
CA GLU A 265 25.86 -30.24 -39.01
C GLU A 265 26.73 -30.54 -37.78
N VAL A 266 28.01 -30.88 -37.99
CA VAL A 266 28.96 -31.15 -36.90
C VAL A 266 29.27 -29.85 -36.14
N ASP A 267 29.37 -28.73 -36.85
CA ASP A 267 29.61 -27.42 -36.24
C ASP A 267 28.36 -26.89 -35.53
N GLN A 268 27.16 -27.22 -36.02
CA GLN A 268 25.90 -26.91 -35.34
C GLN A 268 25.80 -27.63 -34.01
N LEU A 269 26.13 -28.93 -33.97
CA LEU A 269 26.06 -29.71 -32.73
C LEU A 269 27.06 -29.18 -31.67
N ALA A 270 28.25 -28.76 -32.10
CA ALA A 270 29.22 -28.12 -31.23
C ALA A 270 28.71 -26.79 -30.65
N GLN A 271 28.07 -25.96 -31.49
CA GLN A 271 27.46 -24.69 -31.07
C GLN A 271 26.32 -24.88 -30.07
N TYR A 272 25.46 -25.88 -30.28
CA TYR A 272 24.39 -26.20 -29.33
C TYR A 272 24.94 -26.72 -28.01
N THR A 273 25.99 -27.54 -28.04
CA THR A 273 26.63 -28.06 -26.83
C THR A 273 27.25 -26.92 -26.01
N GLU A 274 27.95 -25.99 -26.67
CA GLU A 274 28.54 -24.80 -26.03
C GLU A 274 27.46 -23.88 -25.42
N ALA A 275 26.36 -23.65 -26.15
CA ALA A 275 25.23 -22.87 -25.65
C ALA A 275 24.58 -23.50 -24.40
N ILE A 276 24.43 -24.82 -24.37
CA ILE A 276 23.88 -25.56 -23.22
C ILE A 276 24.84 -25.48 -22.02
N GLU A 277 26.15 -25.60 -22.21
CA GLU A 277 27.12 -25.46 -21.13
C GLU A 277 27.12 -24.05 -20.52
N ILE A 278 26.97 -23.02 -21.35
CA ILE A 278 26.86 -21.63 -20.90
C ILE A 278 25.60 -21.44 -20.05
N LEU A 279 24.47 -22.02 -20.46
CA LEU A 279 23.22 -21.98 -19.68
C LEU A 279 23.32 -22.77 -18.37
N LEU A 280 23.95 -23.95 -18.39
CA LEU A 280 24.17 -24.79 -17.21
C LEU A 280 25.18 -24.18 -16.21
N SER A 281 26.15 -23.41 -16.69
CA SER A 281 27.07 -22.65 -15.83
C SER A 281 26.33 -21.56 -15.05
N GLY A 282 25.36 -20.90 -15.70
CA GLY A 282 24.44 -19.97 -15.06
C GLY A 282 23.53 -20.65 -14.02
N SER A 283 23.07 -21.88 -14.28
CA SER A 283 22.22 -22.62 -13.33
C SER A 283 22.98 -23.18 -12.13
N LYS A 284 24.24 -23.61 -12.30
CA LYS A 284 25.11 -24.06 -11.18
C LYS A 284 25.51 -22.93 -10.24
N SER A 285 25.66 -21.70 -10.74
CA SER A 285 25.81 -20.51 -9.90
C SER A 285 24.58 -20.21 -9.02
N MET A 286 23.42 -20.79 -9.35
CA MET A 286 22.16 -20.68 -8.60
C MET A 286 21.95 -21.82 -7.58
N PHE A 287 22.71 -22.92 -7.68
CA PHE A 287 22.62 -24.09 -6.81
C PHE A 287 24.01 -24.49 -6.28
N LEU A 288 24.43 -23.85 -5.18
CA LEU A 288 25.38 -24.48 -4.25
C LEU A 288 24.58 -25.24 -3.19
N PRO A 289 24.83 -26.56 -2.99
CA PRO A 289 24.12 -27.34 -1.99
C PRO A 289 24.69 -27.08 -0.59
N PHE A 290 23.80 -26.79 0.36
CA PHE A 290 24.07 -26.89 1.79
C PHE A 290 24.36 -28.36 2.15
N PHE A 291 25.64 -28.74 2.19
CA PHE A 291 26.10 -29.84 3.04
C PHE A 291 26.72 -29.21 4.29
N PHE A 292 26.04 -29.31 5.42
CA PHE A 292 26.70 -29.21 6.72
C PHE A 292 26.69 -30.59 7.37
N SER A 293 27.90 -31.13 7.53
CA SER A 293 28.21 -32.23 8.43
C SER A 293 27.96 -31.78 9.86
N LEU A 294 27.33 -32.64 10.65
CA LEU A 294 27.32 -32.57 12.10
C LEU A 294 28.69 -33.02 12.61
N ASP A 295 29.37 -32.15 13.34
CA ASP A 295 30.17 -32.45 14.53
C ASP A 295 30.19 -31.18 15.40
#